data_AF-A0A962SM90-F1
#
_entry.id   AF-A0A962SM90-F1
#
_cell.length_a   1.000
_cell.length_b   1.000
_cell.length_c   1.000
_cell.angle_alpha   90.00
_cell.angle_beta   90.00
_cell.angle_gamma   90.00
#
_symmetry.space_group_name_H-M   'P 1'
#
loop_
_entity.id
_entity.type
_entity.pdbx_description
1 polymer ?
#
loop_
_entity_poly.entity_id
_entity_poly.type
_entity_poly.pdbx_seq_one_letter_code
_entity_poly.pdbx_strand_id
1 'polypeptide(L)' 'MRKVRNLFGEPETILPAVGEPPITRWVYPDFTVYFEHQQVITSVMHR' A
#
# COMPACT_ATOMS: atom_id res chain seq x y z
N MET A 1 -3.16 6.86 -4.25
CA MET A 1 -1.73 6.46 -4.26
C MET A 1 -0.74 7.62 -4.04
N ARG A 2 -0.76 8.73 -4.80
CA ARG A 2 0.24 9.83 -4.70
C ARG A 2 0.41 10.42 -3.29
N LYS A 3 -0.66 10.52 -2.50
CA LYS A 3 -0.61 11.08 -1.14
C LYS A 3 0.25 10.27 -0.17
N VAL A 4 0.24 8.93 -0.28
CA VAL A 4 1.03 8.05 0.58
C VAL A 4 2.51 8.18 0.24
N ARG A 5 2.87 8.18 -1.06
CA ARG A 5 4.24 8.45 -1.51
C ARG A 5 4.76 9.81 -1.05
N ASN A 6 3.94 10.85 -1.11
CA ASN A 6 4.37 12.19 -0.70
C ASN A 6 4.61 12.31 0.82
N LEU A 7 3.92 11.51 1.64
CA LEU A 7 4.03 11.57 3.10
C LEU A 7 5.10 10.62 3.66
N PHE A 8 5.22 9.42 3.06
CA PHE A 8 6.04 8.33 3.59
C PHE A 8 7.21 7.93 2.67
N GLY A 9 7.33 8.57 1.50
CA GLY A 9 8.32 8.22 0.49
C GLY A 9 7.91 7.01 -0.37
N GLU A 10 8.86 6.51 -1.15
CA GLU A 10 8.66 5.30 -1.95
C GLU A 10 8.60 4.06 -1.03
N PRO A 11 7.66 3.13 -1.27
CA PRO A 11 7.64 1.87 -0.55
C PRO A 11 8.86 1.02 -0.91
N GLU A 12 9.31 0.18 0.02
CA GLU A 12 10.37 -0.80 -0.24
C GLU A 12 9.95 -1.83 -1.28
N THR A 13 8.68 -2.22 -1.27
CA THR A 13 8.14 -3.20 -2.21
C THR A 13 6.71 -2.85 -2.61
N ILE A 14 6.46 -2.85 -3.92
CA ILE A 14 5.12 -2.75 -4.49
C ILE A 14 4.73 -4.12 -5.02
N LEU A 15 3.67 -4.67 -4.46
CA LEU A 15 3.09 -5.92 -4.93
C LEU A 15 1.91 -5.62 -5.85
N PRO A 16 1.83 -6.31 -7.00
CA PRO A 16 0.76 -6.09 -7.96
C PRO A 16 -0.59 -6.43 -7.35
N ALA A 17 -1.66 -5.90 -7.96
CA ALA A 17 -3.00 -6.16 -7.50
C ALA A 17 -3.36 -7.65 -7.66
N VAL A 18 -3.97 -8.24 -6.64
CA VAL A 18 -4.45 -9.63 -6.66
C VAL A 18 -5.95 -9.66 -6.30
N GLY A 19 -6.74 -10.45 -7.05
CA GLY A 19 -8.16 -10.69 -6.79
C GLY A 19 -9.15 -9.72 -7.46
N GLU A 20 -10.45 -9.96 -7.22
CA GLU A 20 -11.56 -9.06 -7.55
C GLU A 20 -12.34 -8.77 -6.26
N PRO A 21 -12.40 -7.51 -5.78
CA PRO A 21 -11.77 -6.32 -6.35
C PRO A 21 -10.23 -6.34 -6.26
N PRO A 22 -9.52 -5.63 -7.15
CA PRO A 22 -8.05 -5.66 -7.22
C PRO A 22 -7.41 -4.96 -6.01
N ILE A 23 -6.70 -5.72 -5.18
CA ILE A 23 -6.00 -5.19 -4.00
C ILE A 23 -4.49 -5.10 -4.26
N THR A 24 -3.97 -3.89 -4.40
CA THR A 24 -2.53 -3.58 -4.49
C THR A 24 -1.95 -3.42 -3.09
N ARG A 25 -0.73 -3.92 -2.85
CA ARG A 25 -0.08 -3.83 -1.53
C ARG A 25 1.26 -3.12 -1.63
N TRP A 26 1.47 -2.10 -0.80
CA TRP A 26 2.74 -1.41 -0.66
C TRP A 26 3.33 -1.71 0.70
N VAL A 27 4.57 -2.18 0.72
CA VAL A 27 5.31 -2.53 1.92
C VAL A 27 6.32 -1.42 2.20
N TYR A 28 6.20 -0.82 3.38
CA TYR A 28 7.18 0.09 3.99
C TYR A 28 7.91 -0.65 5.12
N PRO A 29 9.03 -0.13 5.62
CA PRO A 29 9.78 -0.80 6.70
C PRO A 29 8.91 -1.05 7.94
N ASP A 30 8.13 -0.04 8.35
CA ASP A 30 7.36 -0.07 9.60
C ASP A 30 5.89 -0.49 9.42
N PHE A 31 5.36 -0.46 8.20
CA PHE A 31 3.95 -0.74 7.94
C PHE A 31 3.68 -1.15 6.49
N THR A 32 2.52 -1.75 6.26
CA THR A 32 2.03 -2.12 4.93
C THR A 32 0.70 -1.45 4.65
N VAL A 33 0.57 -0.82 3.48
CA VAL A 33 -0.64 -0.15 3.01
C VAL A 33 -1.30 -0.98 1.92
N TYR A 34 -2.61 -1.17 2.04
CA TYR A 34 -3.44 -1.86 1.08
C TYR A 34 -4.28 -0.84 0.32
N PHE A 35 -4.29 -0.99 -1.00
CA PHE A 35 -5.04 -0.13 -1.90
C PHE A 35 -6.04 -0.96 -2.69
N GLU A 36 -7.26 -0.48 -2.77
CA GLU A 36 -8.24 -0.94 -3.74
C GLU A 36 -8.32 0.10 -4.85
N HIS A 37 -8.03 -0.31 -6.09
CA HIS A 37 -7.81 0.59 -7.23
C HIS A 37 -6.78 1.71 -6.96
N GLN A 38 -7.21 2.85 -6.44
CA GLN A 38 -6.37 4.01 -6.11
C GLN A 38 -6.58 4.54 -4.69
N GLN A 39 -7.52 3.96 -3.93
CA GLN A 39 -7.90 4.34 -2.58
C GLN A 39 -7.23 3.45 -1.55
N VAL A 40 -6.87 4.02 -0.40
CA VAL A 40 -6.35 3.24 0.73
C VAL A 40 -7.54 2.61 1.44
N ILE A 41 -7.50 1.30 1.62
CA ILE A 41 -8.52 0.56 2.37
C ILE A 41 -8.05 0.23 3.79
N THR A 42 -6.77 -0.11 3.95
CA THR A 42 -6.20 -0.60 5.22
C THR A 42 -4.72 -0.25 5.32
N SER A 43 -4.25 0.02 6.54
CA SER A 43 -2.83 0.13 6.87
C SER A 43 -2.51 -0.74 8.09
N VAL A 44 -1.49 -1.59 7.99
CA VAL A 44 -1.08 -2.54 9.04
C VAL A 44 0.34 -2.21 9.46
N MET A 45 0.57 -1.92 10.74
CA MET A 45 1.94 -1.77 11.26
C MET A 45 2.60 -3.13 11.45
N HIS A 46 3.88 -3.21 11.08
CA HIS A 46 4.75 -4.32 11.45
C HIS A 46 5.03 -4.22 12.95
N ARG A 47 5.13 -5.37 13.63
CA ARG A 47 5.30 -5.46 15.09
C ARG A 47 6.70 -5.94 15.40
#